data_AF-A0A1X4HSC2-F1
#
_entry.id   AF-A0A1X4HSC2-F1
#
_cell.length_a   1.000
_cell.length_b   1.000
_cell.length_c   1.000
_cell.angle_alpha   90.00
_cell.angle_beta   90.00
_cell.angle_gamma   90.00
#
_symmetry.space_group_name_H-M   'P 1'
#
loop_
_entity.id
_entity.type
_entity.pdbx_description
1 polymer ?
#
loop_
_entity_poly.entity_id
_entity_poly.type
_entity_poly.pdbx_seq_one_letter_code
_entity_poly.pdbx_strand_id
1 'polypeptide(L)'
;LAVALHRLARRVPSRTAVELDEEATAERGITDGLWLPWFRPADVRAFDLVLLVDDAPTMAVWHEETASLAAAAEHSGAFRSVRTVALTLAPAGPVSLRWNGARTPARIGELLDGRGDRLFMVVTDGLAHGWAGSAADTLLDRLGRAGPTALTHLLPPHMRHRSSLHPHPAVLEAGGLGAANDCLVLRPPPQGPDPMRPLPPVGDGVAPVPVLSLKSGSIAAWTGLVTGERGVRRALPAVLPGTLATGVPAPGLRAPRSP
;
A
#
# COMPACT_ATOMS: atom_id res chain seq x y z
N LEU A 1 -15.83 -2.31 -3.13
CA LEU A 1 -14.45 -1.88 -2.77
C LEU A 1 -14.31 -0.36 -2.80
N ALA A 2 -14.79 0.32 -3.85
CA ALA A 2 -14.74 1.78 -3.99
C ALA A 2 -15.20 2.55 -2.75
N VAL A 3 -16.33 2.16 -2.13
CA VAL A 3 -16.83 2.79 -0.88
C VAL A 3 -15.82 2.71 0.28
N ALA A 4 -15.11 1.58 0.42
CA ALA A 4 -14.11 1.41 1.48
C ALA A 4 -12.86 2.27 1.20
N LEU A 5 -12.46 2.36 -0.07
CA LEU A 5 -11.35 3.21 -0.53
C LEU A 5 -11.68 4.69 -0.46
N HIS A 6 -12.94 5.08 -0.67
CA HIS A 6 -13.41 6.47 -0.58
C HIS A 6 -13.13 7.10 0.80
N ARG A 7 -12.96 6.29 1.86
CA ARG A 7 -12.53 6.78 3.18
C ARG A 7 -11.15 7.46 3.14
N LEU A 8 -10.33 7.17 2.13
CA LEU A 8 -9.05 7.83 1.88
C LEU A 8 -9.19 9.20 1.17
N ALA A 9 -10.40 9.64 0.81
CA ALA A 9 -10.68 10.90 0.14
C ALA A 9 -10.49 12.12 1.06
N ARG A 10 -9.30 12.26 1.64
CA ARG A 10 -8.90 13.43 2.42
C ARG A 10 -8.41 14.50 1.46
N ARG A 11 -8.72 15.76 1.77
CA ARG A 11 -8.14 16.90 1.07
C ARG A 11 -7.18 17.64 1.99
N VAL A 12 -6.13 18.19 1.40
CA VAL A 12 -5.08 18.94 2.08
C VAL A 12 -4.67 20.13 1.20
N PRO A 13 -4.23 21.25 1.81
CA PRO A 13 -3.60 22.34 1.08
C PRO A 13 -2.40 21.81 0.29
N SER A 14 -2.38 22.09 -1.00
CA SER A 14 -1.29 21.73 -1.88
C SER A 14 -0.01 22.48 -1.50
N ARG A 15 1.13 21.79 -1.57
CA ARG A 15 2.46 22.38 -1.31
C ARG A 15 3.04 23.13 -2.52
N THR A 16 2.49 22.93 -3.71
CA THR A 16 3.09 23.45 -4.97
C THR A 16 2.08 24.13 -5.88
N ALA A 17 0.87 23.59 -6.01
CA ALA A 17 -0.22 24.22 -6.73
C ALA A 17 -0.93 25.28 -5.87
N VAL A 18 -1.20 26.43 -6.48
CA VAL A 18 -2.00 27.54 -5.93
C VAL A 18 -3.18 27.81 -6.85
N GLU A 19 -4.26 28.35 -6.30
CA GLU A 19 -5.45 28.78 -7.03
C GLU A 19 -5.77 30.24 -6.70
N LEU A 20 -6.48 30.90 -7.62
CA LEU A 20 -6.92 32.28 -7.43
C LEU A 20 -7.91 32.31 -6.26
N ASP A 21 -7.65 33.17 -5.30
CA ASP A 21 -8.58 33.53 -4.24
C ASP A 21 -9.49 34.64 -4.79
N GLU A 22 -10.57 34.20 -5.45
CA GLU A 22 -11.52 35.09 -6.11
C GLU A 22 -12.15 36.09 -5.11
N GLU A 23 -12.46 35.62 -3.90
CA GLU A 23 -13.05 36.45 -2.84
C GLU A 23 -12.05 37.53 -2.38
N ALA A 24 -10.83 37.13 -2.01
CA ALA A 24 -9.81 38.09 -1.57
C ALA A 24 -9.41 39.07 -2.68
N THR A 25 -9.43 38.62 -3.93
CA THR A 25 -9.18 39.46 -5.12
C THR A 25 -10.30 40.49 -5.30
N ALA A 26 -11.57 40.09 -5.13
CA ALA A 26 -12.73 40.96 -5.26
C ALA A 26 -12.79 42.01 -4.13
N GLU A 27 -12.64 41.58 -2.87
CA GLU A 27 -12.66 42.45 -1.70
C GLU A 27 -11.58 43.54 -1.78
N ARG A 28 -10.36 43.15 -2.14
CA ARG A 28 -9.25 44.10 -2.30
C ARG A 28 -9.42 44.97 -3.53
N GLY A 29 -9.83 44.41 -4.67
CA GLY A 29 -10.07 45.17 -5.88
C GLY A 29 -11.07 46.33 -5.68
N ILE A 30 -12.09 46.13 -4.84
CA ILE A 30 -13.01 47.21 -4.44
C ILE A 30 -12.32 48.24 -3.53
N THR A 31 -11.48 47.77 -2.60
CA THR A 31 -10.85 48.62 -1.58
C THR A 31 -9.71 49.48 -2.13
N ASP A 32 -8.82 48.90 -2.93
CA ASP A 32 -7.61 49.54 -3.44
C ASP A 32 -7.71 49.98 -4.92
N GLY A 33 -8.69 49.45 -5.67
CA GLY A 33 -8.89 49.73 -7.09
C GLY A 33 -7.89 49.05 -8.02
N LEU A 34 -6.98 48.21 -7.51
CA LEU A 34 -5.85 47.66 -8.24
C LEU A 34 -6.17 46.32 -8.93
N TRP A 35 -7.23 45.62 -8.51
CA TRP A 35 -7.68 44.33 -9.07
C TRP A 35 -6.56 43.29 -9.26
N LEU A 36 -5.58 43.28 -8.35
CA LEU A 36 -4.45 42.36 -8.42
C LEU A 36 -4.90 40.96 -7.96
N PRO A 37 -4.49 39.88 -8.66
CA PRO A 37 -4.87 38.53 -8.30
C PRO A 37 -4.18 38.09 -7.00
N TRP A 38 -4.98 37.63 -6.04
CA TRP A 38 -4.50 36.99 -4.83
C TRP A 38 -4.61 35.48 -4.94
N PHE A 39 -3.62 34.75 -4.43
CA PHE A 39 -3.57 33.30 -4.54
C PHE A 39 -3.56 32.63 -3.18
N ARG A 40 -4.20 31.46 -3.09
CA ARG A 40 -4.14 30.56 -1.93
C ARG A 40 -3.72 29.16 -2.36
N PRO A 41 -3.18 28.32 -1.46
CA PRO A 41 -2.89 26.93 -1.77
C PRO A 41 -4.14 26.22 -2.30
N ALA A 42 -4.00 25.51 -3.42
CA ALA A 42 -5.10 24.74 -4.00
C ALA A 42 -5.46 23.57 -3.08
N ASP A 43 -6.76 23.27 -2.94
CA ASP A 43 -7.20 22.15 -2.12
C ASP A 43 -7.17 20.84 -2.94
N VAL A 44 -6.22 19.95 -2.66
CA VAL A 44 -5.99 18.74 -3.47
C VAL A 44 -6.28 17.47 -2.67
N ARG A 45 -6.52 16.35 -3.35
CA ARG A 45 -6.59 15.05 -2.65
C ARG A 45 -5.24 14.77 -1.98
N ALA A 46 -5.30 14.19 -0.79
CA ALA A 46 -4.14 13.98 0.06
C ALA A 46 -3.19 12.94 -0.50
N PHE A 47 -3.70 11.97 -1.28
CA PHE A 47 -2.95 10.78 -1.63
C PHE A 47 -2.96 10.45 -3.12
N ASP A 48 -1.86 9.87 -3.57
CA ASP A 48 -1.75 9.06 -4.77
C ASP A 48 -1.74 7.57 -4.40
N LEU A 49 -2.18 6.68 -5.30
CA LEU A 49 -2.10 5.23 -5.10
C LEU A 49 -1.25 4.58 -6.18
N VAL A 50 -0.28 3.78 -5.74
CA VAL A 50 0.46 2.84 -6.61
C VAL A 50 0.01 1.41 -6.29
N LEU A 51 -0.62 0.77 -7.26
CA LEU A 51 -1.00 -0.64 -7.24
C LEU A 51 0.13 -1.47 -7.83
N LEU A 52 0.82 -2.25 -7.01
CA LEU A 52 1.86 -3.18 -7.46
C LEU A 52 1.22 -4.57 -7.61
N VAL A 53 0.98 -5.01 -8.84
CA VAL A 53 0.33 -6.30 -9.13
C VAL A 53 1.40 -7.32 -9.49
N ASP A 54 1.42 -8.43 -8.75
CA ASP A 54 2.28 -9.58 -9.06
C ASP A 54 2.03 -10.08 -10.51
N ASP A 55 3.11 -10.33 -11.24
CA ASP A 55 3.14 -10.76 -12.65
C ASP A 55 3.59 -12.24 -12.77
N ALA A 56 3.44 -13.03 -11.70
CA ALA A 56 3.69 -14.46 -11.73
C ALA A 56 2.64 -15.22 -12.57
N PRO A 57 2.98 -16.39 -13.17
CA PRO A 57 2.03 -17.15 -13.99
C PRO A 57 0.72 -17.54 -13.28
N THR A 58 0.76 -17.72 -11.95
CA THR A 58 -0.42 -18.03 -11.13
C THR A 58 -1.42 -16.86 -11.06
N MET A 59 -0.99 -15.64 -11.41
CA MET A 59 -1.82 -14.44 -11.42
C MET A 59 -2.80 -14.38 -12.59
N ALA A 60 -2.64 -15.23 -13.61
CA ALA A 60 -3.52 -15.27 -14.77
C ALA A 60 -5.00 -15.50 -14.40
N VAL A 61 -5.28 -16.34 -13.39
CA VAL A 61 -6.65 -16.60 -12.92
C VAL A 61 -7.24 -15.44 -12.11
N TRP A 62 -6.41 -14.49 -11.69
CA TRP A 62 -6.79 -13.35 -10.84
C TRP A 62 -6.88 -12.02 -11.61
N HIS A 63 -6.85 -12.08 -12.94
CA HIS A 63 -6.86 -10.89 -13.78
C HIS A 63 -8.13 -10.04 -13.56
N GLU A 64 -9.30 -10.68 -13.42
CA GLU A 64 -10.55 -9.94 -13.19
C GLU A 64 -10.58 -9.27 -11.82
N GLU A 65 -10.13 -9.93 -10.76
CA GLU A 65 -10.10 -9.37 -9.41
C GLU A 65 -9.12 -8.21 -9.29
N THR A 66 -7.95 -8.33 -9.92
CA THR A 66 -6.93 -7.26 -9.94
C THR A 66 -7.41 -6.05 -10.74
N ALA A 67 -8.02 -6.27 -11.91
CA ALA A 67 -8.65 -5.20 -12.71
C ALA A 67 -9.82 -4.54 -11.97
N SER A 68 -10.67 -5.32 -11.30
CA SER A 68 -11.80 -4.82 -10.51
C SER A 68 -11.33 -3.95 -9.33
N LEU A 69 -10.24 -4.35 -8.66
CA LEU A 69 -9.63 -3.55 -7.59
C LEU A 69 -9.07 -2.22 -8.12
N ALA A 70 -8.36 -2.24 -9.26
CA ALA A 70 -7.83 -1.04 -9.90
C ALA A 70 -8.95 -0.08 -10.30
N ALA A 71 -9.98 -0.58 -10.98
CA ALA A 71 -11.16 0.19 -11.33
C ALA A 71 -11.86 0.74 -10.07
N ALA A 72 -12.01 -0.06 -9.01
CA ALA A 72 -12.61 0.42 -7.77
C ALA A 72 -11.80 1.53 -7.10
N ALA A 73 -10.46 1.53 -7.23
CA ALA A 73 -9.61 2.60 -6.73
C ALA A 73 -9.77 3.88 -7.56
N GLU A 74 -9.77 3.79 -8.89
CA GLU A 74 -9.99 4.93 -9.79
C GLU A 74 -11.36 5.57 -9.56
N HIS A 75 -12.42 4.75 -9.53
CA HIS A 75 -13.80 5.22 -9.35
C HIS A 75 -14.13 5.63 -7.91
N SER A 76 -13.21 5.44 -6.95
CA SER A 76 -13.44 5.87 -5.57
C SER A 76 -13.38 7.39 -5.38
N GLY A 77 -12.72 8.12 -6.30
CA GLY A 77 -12.46 9.55 -6.16
C GLY A 77 -11.56 9.93 -4.96
N ALA A 78 -10.90 8.95 -4.33
CA ALA A 78 -10.08 9.16 -3.14
C ALA A 78 -8.67 9.68 -3.46
N PHE A 79 -8.15 9.36 -4.64
CA PHE A 79 -6.77 9.61 -5.02
C PHE A 79 -6.66 10.71 -6.06
N ARG A 80 -5.53 11.44 -6.07
CA ARG A 80 -5.20 12.34 -7.19
C ARG A 80 -4.90 11.54 -8.45
N SER A 81 -4.13 10.47 -8.32
CA SER A 81 -3.87 9.51 -9.37
C SER A 81 -3.81 8.08 -8.82
N VAL A 82 -4.21 7.13 -9.66
CA VAL A 82 -4.03 5.69 -9.44
C VAL A 82 -3.13 5.18 -10.57
N ARG A 83 -2.07 4.46 -10.21
CA ARG A 83 -1.13 3.91 -11.19
C ARG A 83 -0.85 2.44 -10.88
N THR A 84 -0.81 1.63 -11.92
CA THR A 84 -0.53 0.20 -11.82
C THR A 84 0.88 -0.13 -12.30
N VAL A 85 1.59 -0.95 -11.53
CA VAL A 85 2.94 -1.45 -11.79
C VAL A 85 2.89 -2.96 -11.73
N ALA A 86 3.36 -3.64 -12.78
CA ALA A 86 3.63 -5.07 -12.74
C ALA A 86 4.87 -5.32 -11.89
N LEU A 87 4.77 -6.25 -10.95
CA LEU A 87 5.80 -6.67 -10.01
C LEU A 87 6.23 -8.10 -10.34
N THR A 88 7.51 -8.30 -10.63
CA THR A 88 8.08 -9.64 -10.78
C THR A 88 9.13 -9.87 -9.71
N LEU A 89 8.94 -10.95 -8.94
CA LEU A 89 9.89 -11.43 -7.95
C LEU A 89 10.49 -12.76 -8.43
N ALA A 90 11.69 -12.69 -9.03
CA ALA A 90 12.42 -13.87 -9.40
C ALA A 90 12.87 -14.66 -8.15
N PRO A 91 13.02 -16.00 -8.22
CA PRO A 91 13.53 -16.79 -7.09
C PRO A 91 14.92 -16.34 -6.63
N ALA A 92 15.76 -15.89 -7.57
CA ALA A 92 17.03 -15.24 -7.31
C ALA A 92 17.16 -14.04 -8.26
N GLY A 93 17.57 -12.90 -7.74
CA GLY A 93 17.76 -11.66 -8.51
C GLY A 93 17.01 -10.46 -7.95
N PRO A 94 17.17 -9.29 -8.58
CA PRO A 94 16.52 -8.07 -8.14
C PRO A 94 15.02 -8.09 -8.45
N VAL A 95 14.27 -7.27 -7.71
CA VAL A 95 12.87 -6.96 -8.03
C VAL A 95 12.80 -6.28 -9.39
N SER A 96 11.90 -6.75 -10.26
CA SER A 96 11.57 -6.07 -11.51
C SER A 96 10.21 -5.38 -11.36
N LEU A 97 10.17 -4.11 -11.75
CA LEU A 97 8.97 -3.29 -11.73
C LEU A 97 8.73 -2.76 -13.13
N ARG A 98 7.48 -2.73 -13.60
CA ARG A 98 7.14 -2.19 -14.92
C ARG A 98 5.82 -1.46 -14.88
N TRP A 99 5.83 -0.16 -15.15
CA TRP A 99 4.59 0.61 -15.31
C TRP A 99 3.73 0.00 -16.42
N ASN A 100 2.40 0.04 -16.26
CA ASN A 100 1.52 -0.39 -17.32
C ASN A 100 1.80 0.39 -18.62
N GLY A 101 1.92 -0.31 -19.74
CA GLY A 101 2.27 0.26 -21.05
C GLY A 101 3.73 0.68 -21.24
N ALA A 102 4.59 0.61 -20.21
CA ALA A 102 6.00 0.94 -20.35
C ALA A 102 6.81 -0.23 -20.91
N ARG A 103 7.76 0.11 -21.81
CA ARG A 103 8.71 -0.86 -22.40
C ARG A 103 9.92 -1.13 -21.51
N THR A 104 10.30 -0.17 -20.67
CA THR A 104 11.47 -0.26 -19.81
C THR A 104 11.06 -0.54 -18.36
N PRO A 105 11.86 -1.30 -17.60
CA PRO A 105 11.66 -1.47 -16.17
C PRO A 105 11.70 -0.12 -15.44
N ALA A 106 10.80 0.05 -14.48
CA ALA A 106 10.78 1.16 -13.54
C ALA A 106 11.79 0.92 -12.42
N ARG A 107 12.43 1.98 -11.93
CA ARG A 107 13.25 1.90 -10.71
C ARG A 107 12.36 2.09 -9.48
N ILE A 108 12.67 1.38 -8.39
CA ILE A 108 11.95 1.57 -7.13
C ILE A 108 11.93 3.03 -6.67
N GLY A 109 13.02 3.78 -6.87
CA GLY A 109 13.08 5.21 -6.54
C GLY A 109 12.06 6.08 -7.30
N GLU A 110 11.58 5.65 -8.46
CA GLU A 110 10.51 6.34 -9.20
C GLU A 110 9.12 6.14 -8.53
N LEU A 111 8.96 5.06 -7.75
CA LEU A 111 7.73 4.77 -7.02
C LEU A 111 7.66 5.54 -5.69
N LEU A 112 8.78 5.73 -4.99
CA LEU A 112 8.83 6.25 -3.62
C LEU A 112 8.88 7.78 -3.54
N ASP A 113 8.17 8.54 -4.40
CA ASP A 113 8.43 9.99 -4.48
C ASP A 113 8.56 10.65 -3.08
N GLY A 114 9.61 11.47 -2.91
CA GLY A 114 10.02 11.94 -1.57
C GLY A 114 9.02 12.89 -0.90
N ARG A 115 7.78 12.99 -1.40
CA ARG A 115 6.71 13.85 -0.89
C ARG A 115 5.92 13.19 0.23
N GLY A 116 5.97 11.85 0.36
CA GLY A 116 5.30 11.11 1.44
C GLY A 116 3.77 11.10 1.32
N ASP A 117 3.23 11.36 0.13
CA ASP A 117 1.80 11.41 -0.16
C ASP A 117 1.35 10.24 -1.06
N ARG A 118 2.20 9.22 -1.22
CA ARG A 118 1.89 7.98 -1.94
C ARG A 118 1.51 6.85 -1.00
N LEU A 119 0.42 6.17 -1.33
CA LEU A 119 0.06 4.88 -0.75
C LEU A 119 0.48 3.76 -1.69
N PHE A 120 0.86 2.63 -1.10
CA PHE A 120 1.24 1.43 -1.85
C PHE A 120 0.31 0.28 -1.51
N MET A 121 -0.24 -0.35 -2.54
CA MET A 121 -1.01 -1.58 -2.37
C MET A 121 -0.44 -2.65 -3.28
N VAL A 122 0.22 -3.63 -2.67
CA VAL A 122 0.79 -4.80 -3.34
C VAL A 122 -0.30 -5.86 -3.47
N VAL A 123 -0.50 -6.45 -4.64
CA VAL A 123 -1.59 -7.40 -4.91
C VAL A 123 -0.98 -8.71 -5.41
N THR A 124 -1.23 -9.80 -4.71
CA THR A 124 -0.60 -11.10 -5.01
C THR A 124 -1.43 -12.27 -4.45
N ASP A 125 -1.28 -13.45 -5.06
CA ASP A 125 -1.71 -14.72 -4.49
C ASP A 125 -0.65 -15.36 -3.56
N GLY A 126 0.54 -14.77 -3.48
CA GLY A 126 1.68 -15.19 -2.67
C GLY A 126 2.34 -16.50 -3.15
N LEU A 127 1.96 -17.03 -4.31
CA LEU A 127 2.40 -18.34 -4.77
C LEU A 127 3.78 -18.32 -5.45
N ALA A 128 4.21 -17.17 -5.97
CA ALA A 128 5.53 -17.02 -6.55
C ALA A 128 6.63 -17.30 -5.50
N HIS A 129 7.67 -18.03 -5.88
CA HIS A 129 8.78 -18.39 -4.97
C HIS A 129 9.55 -17.17 -4.49
N GLY A 130 9.62 -16.10 -5.29
CA GLY A 130 10.31 -14.86 -4.93
C GLY A 130 9.71 -14.15 -3.71
N TRP A 131 8.49 -14.50 -3.28
CA TRP A 131 7.91 -14.02 -2.02
C TRP A 131 8.60 -14.60 -0.78
N ALA A 132 9.20 -15.78 -0.87
CA ALA A 132 10.03 -16.36 0.19
C ALA A 132 11.50 -15.92 0.07
N GLY A 133 11.77 -14.77 -0.58
CA GLY A 133 13.11 -14.27 -0.85
C GLY A 133 13.36 -12.88 -0.28
N SER A 134 14.64 -12.54 -0.11
CA SER A 134 15.08 -11.24 0.42
C SER A 134 14.69 -10.04 -0.47
N ALA A 135 14.41 -10.27 -1.75
CA ALA A 135 13.91 -9.27 -2.67
C ALA A 135 12.51 -8.77 -2.25
N ALA A 136 11.63 -9.66 -1.80
CA ALA A 136 10.32 -9.30 -1.27
C ALA A 136 10.44 -8.52 0.04
N ASP A 137 11.31 -8.98 0.95
CA ASP A 137 11.62 -8.26 2.20
C ASP A 137 12.10 -6.83 1.93
N THR A 138 13.07 -6.68 1.03
CA THR A 138 13.65 -5.37 0.66
C THR A 138 12.61 -4.46 0.01
N LEU A 139 11.74 -5.00 -0.84
CA LEU A 139 10.66 -4.23 -1.47
C LEU A 139 9.68 -3.71 -0.43
N LEU A 140 9.15 -4.59 0.42
CA LEU A 140 8.14 -4.23 1.40
C LEU A 140 8.66 -3.27 2.47
N ASP A 141 9.91 -3.43 2.91
CA ASP A 141 10.56 -2.49 3.83
C ASP A 141 10.68 -1.09 3.20
N ARG A 142 11.16 -1.01 1.94
CA ARG A 142 11.30 0.27 1.24
C ARG A 142 9.97 0.96 0.98
N LEU A 143 8.94 0.23 0.56
CA LEU A 143 7.60 0.78 0.38
C LEU A 143 7.03 1.24 1.73
N GLY A 144 7.14 0.40 2.76
CA GLY A 144 6.63 0.65 4.09
C GLY A 144 7.24 1.91 4.74
N ARG A 145 8.52 2.19 4.52
CA ARG A 145 9.18 3.42 5.00
C ARG A 145 8.83 4.66 4.18
N ALA A 146 8.50 4.50 2.90
CA ALA A 146 8.16 5.63 2.03
C ALA A 146 6.73 6.13 2.23
N GLY A 147 5.81 5.25 2.66
CA GLY A 147 4.43 5.61 2.91
C GLY A 147 3.56 4.42 3.33
N PRO A 148 2.28 4.67 3.61
CA PRO A 148 1.37 3.61 4.05
C PRO A 148 1.28 2.50 2.99
N THR A 149 1.66 1.31 3.40
CA THR A 149 1.79 0.15 2.50
C THR A 149 0.94 -1.01 3.01
N ALA A 150 0.19 -1.65 2.12
CA ALA A 150 -0.54 -2.88 2.43
C ALA A 150 -0.35 -3.93 1.34
N LEU A 151 -0.47 -5.20 1.73
CA LEU A 151 -0.44 -6.34 0.84
C LEU A 151 -1.84 -6.95 0.74
N THR A 152 -2.49 -6.84 -0.40
CA THR A 152 -3.75 -7.49 -0.72
C THR A 152 -3.49 -8.92 -1.17
N HIS A 153 -3.80 -9.88 -0.30
CA HIS A 153 -3.63 -11.29 -0.58
C HIS A 153 -4.91 -11.87 -1.17
N LEU A 154 -4.82 -12.40 -2.40
CA LEU A 154 -5.95 -12.86 -3.21
C LEU A 154 -6.51 -14.20 -2.74
N LEU A 155 -5.66 -15.12 -2.26
CA LEU A 155 -6.15 -16.34 -1.61
C LEU A 155 -6.98 -16.03 -0.35
N PRO A 156 -8.10 -16.76 -0.16
CA PRO A 156 -8.88 -16.66 1.06
C PRO A 156 -8.05 -17.11 2.28
N PRO A 157 -8.32 -16.60 3.49
CA PRO A 157 -7.47 -16.83 4.67
C PRO A 157 -7.13 -18.30 4.93
N HIS A 158 -8.08 -19.22 4.73
CA HIS A 158 -7.87 -20.65 4.96
C HIS A 158 -6.94 -21.32 3.93
N MET A 159 -6.68 -20.72 2.76
CA MET A 159 -5.74 -21.25 1.75
C MET A 159 -4.34 -20.64 1.83
N ARG A 160 -4.14 -19.58 2.64
CA ARG A 160 -2.85 -18.86 2.71
C ARG A 160 -1.71 -19.71 3.26
N HIS A 161 -2.00 -20.79 3.98
CA HIS A 161 -0.98 -21.76 4.40
C HIS A 161 -0.24 -22.41 3.21
N ARG A 162 -0.79 -22.33 1.99
CA ARG A 162 -0.21 -22.87 0.76
C ARG A 162 0.61 -21.85 -0.03
N SER A 163 0.64 -20.57 0.37
CA SER A 163 1.46 -19.56 -0.28
C SER A 163 2.81 -19.42 0.45
N SER A 164 3.73 -18.69 -0.17
CA SER A 164 5.00 -18.27 0.44
C SER A 164 4.81 -17.10 1.44
N LEU A 165 3.58 -16.59 1.57
CA LEU A 165 3.22 -15.47 2.42
C LEU A 165 2.33 -15.94 3.56
N HIS A 166 2.89 -15.96 4.78
CA HIS A 166 2.16 -16.32 5.99
C HIS A 166 1.98 -15.08 6.88
N PRO A 167 0.82 -14.40 6.83
CA PRO A 167 0.58 -13.24 7.69
C PRO A 167 0.40 -13.67 9.16
N HIS A 168 0.95 -12.93 10.10
CA HIS A 168 0.68 -13.12 11.53
C HIS A 168 -0.62 -12.42 11.92
N PRO A 169 -1.51 -13.05 12.71
CA PRO A 169 -2.60 -12.35 13.36
C PRO A 169 -2.06 -11.21 14.23
N ALA A 170 -2.59 -10.00 14.07
CA ALA A 170 -2.12 -8.83 14.79
C ALA A 170 -3.20 -7.75 14.96
N VAL A 171 -2.93 -6.82 15.87
CA VAL A 171 -3.60 -5.53 15.97
C VAL A 171 -2.57 -4.46 15.64
N LEU A 172 -2.89 -3.62 14.66
CA LEU A 172 -2.06 -2.49 14.27
C LEU A 172 -2.63 -1.21 14.90
N GLU A 173 -1.73 -0.36 15.37
CA GLU A 173 -2.04 0.98 15.87
C GLU A 173 -1.53 2.02 14.88
N ALA A 174 -2.40 2.95 14.49
CA ALA A 174 -2.11 3.99 13.52
C ALA A 174 -1.04 4.98 14.01
N GLY A 175 -0.15 5.39 13.10
CA GLY A 175 0.85 6.45 13.33
C GLY A 175 0.32 7.87 13.10
N GLY A 176 -0.89 8.01 12.57
CA GLY A 176 -1.50 9.27 12.13
C GLY A 176 -1.82 9.29 10.64
N LEU A 177 -2.41 10.39 10.16
CA LEU A 177 -2.82 10.56 8.76
C LEU A 177 -1.63 10.37 7.81
N GLY A 178 -1.73 9.37 6.93
CA GLY A 178 -0.72 9.10 5.91
C GLY A 178 0.65 8.64 6.46
N ALA A 179 0.73 8.27 7.74
CA ALA A 179 1.99 7.85 8.34
C ALA A 179 2.54 6.58 7.69
N ALA A 180 3.85 6.57 7.43
CA ALA A 180 4.58 5.39 6.93
C ALA A 180 4.43 4.20 7.90
N ASN A 181 4.66 3.00 7.40
CA ASN A 181 4.45 1.77 8.16
C ASN A 181 5.43 1.62 9.33
N ASP A 182 6.60 2.26 9.30
CA ASP A 182 7.52 2.30 10.44
C ASP A 182 6.97 3.08 11.65
N CYS A 183 5.92 3.88 11.44
CA CYS A 183 5.16 4.56 12.49
C CYS A 183 3.98 3.72 13.03
N LEU A 184 3.72 2.53 12.47
CA LEU A 184 2.69 1.62 12.97
C LEU A 184 3.21 0.84 14.16
N VAL A 185 2.40 0.73 15.22
CA VAL A 185 2.71 -0.17 16.33
C VAL A 185 2.02 -1.50 16.12
N LEU A 186 2.81 -2.57 16.06
CA LEU A 186 2.32 -3.94 16.01
C LEU A 186 2.05 -4.44 17.43
N ARG A 187 0.85 -4.95 17.67
CA ARG A 187 0.46 -5.57 18.94
C ARG A 187 -0.08 -6.99 18.72
N PRO A 188 0.11 -7.90 19.68
CA PRO A 188 -0.56 -9.20 19.67
C PRO A 188 -2.09 -9.03 19.66
N PRO A 189 -2.82 -9.99 19.07
CA PRO A 189 -4.27 -9.97 19.14
C PRO A 189 -4.77 -10.16 20.58
N PRO A 190 -5.99 -9.73 20.93
CA PRO A 190 -6.52 -9.83 22.28
C PRO A 190 -6.60 -11.25 22.84
N GLN A 191 -6.69 -12.25 21.94
CA GLN A 191 -6.73 -13.68 22.29
C GLN A 191 -5.34 -14.24 22.69
N GLY A 192 -4.28 -13.41 22.65
CA GLY A 192 -2.90 -13.83 22.85
C GLY A 192 -2.20 -14.22 21.55
N PRO A 193 -0.85 -14.25 21.55
CA PRO A 193 -0.09 -14.68 20.38
C PRO A 193 -0.38 -16.15 20.06
N ASP A 194 -0.30 -16.51 18.78
CA ASP A 194 -0.34 -17.92 18.36
C ASP A 194 0.89 -18.65 18.93
N PRO A 195 0.72 -19.66 19.80
CA PRO A 195 1.85 -20.36 20.42
C PRO A 195 2.68 -21.15 19.41
N MET A 196 2.07 -21.58 18.30
CA MET A 196 2.77 -22.30 17.23
C MET A 196 3.49 -21.34 16.27
N ARG A 197 3.09 -20.08 16.25
CA ARG A 197 3.67 -19.05 15.39
C ARG A 197 3.69 -17.69 16.09
N PRO A 198 4.54 -17.52 17.11
CA PRO A 198 4.62 -16.27 17.84
C PRO A 198 4.98 -15.12 16.89
N LEU A 199 4.47 -13.93 17.20
CA LEU A 199 4.93 -12.72 16.52
C LEU A 199 6.44 -12.59 16.76
N PRO A 200 7.25 -12.41 15.70
CA PRO A 200 8.67 -12.13 15.85
C PRO A 200 8.86 -10.93 16.77
N PRO A 201 9.93 -10.90 17.59
CA PRO A 201 10.28 -9.71 18.33
C PRO A 201 10.45 -8.57 17.34
N VAL A 202 9.57 -7.57 17.42
CA VAL A 202 9.66 -6.38 16.57
C VAL A 202 10.80 -5.56 17.14
N GLY A 203 11.97 -5.63 16.50
CA GLY A 203 13.05 -4.70 16.79
C GLY A 203 12.63 -3.28 16.41
N ASP A 204 13.24 -2.29 17.05
CA ASP A 204 13.06 -0.89 16.67
C ASP A 204 13.34 -0.73 15.17
N GLY A 205 12.33 -0.26 14.42
CA GLY A 205 12.46 0.08 13.01
C GLY A 205 11.96 -0.95 11.98
N VAL A 206 11.35 -2.08 12.35
CA VAL A 206 10.65 -2.93 11.36
C VAL A 206 9.32 -2.28 10.97
N ALA A 207 9.07 -2.11 9.67
CA ALA A 207 7.82 -1.54 9.15
C ALA A 207 6.79 -2.65 8.85
N PRO A 208 5.84 -2.96 9.76
CA PRO A 208 4.85 -4.01 9.52
C PRO A 208 3.98 -3.69 8.30
N VAL A 209 3.73 -4.68 7.45
CA VAL A 209 2.86 -4.52 6.28
C VAL A 209 1.52 -5.22 6.54
N PRO A 210 0.42 -4.47 6.77
CA PRO A 210 -0.91 -5.06 6.88
C PRO A 210 -1.27 -5.89 5.65
N VAL A 211 -1.86 -7.05 5.88
CA VAL A 211 -2.33 -7.96 4.85
C VAL A 211 -3.85 -7.90 4.75
N LEU A 212 -4.33 -7.51 3.58
CA LEU A 212 -5.73 -7.32 3.28
C LEU A 212 -6.31 -8.54 2.58
N SER A 213 -7.62 -8.70 2.69
CA SER A 213 -8.42 -9.47 1.74
C SER A 213 -9.21 -8.50 0.87
N LEU A 214 -9.75 -8.97 -0.26
CA LEU A 214 -10.68 -8.19 -1.10
C LEU A 214 -12.05 -7.95 -0.44
N LYS A 215 -12.22 -8.26 0.84
CA LYS A 215 -13.44 -7.91 1.58
C LYS A 215 -13.43 -6.44 1.97
N SER A 216 -14.56 -5.76 1.79
CA SER A 216 -14.74 -4.35 2.12
C SER A 216 -14.32 -4.00 3.56
N GLY A 217 -14.62 -4.88 4.53
CA GLY A 217 -14.21 -4.68 5.93
C GLY A 217 -12.70 -4.68 6.13
N SER A 218 -11.95 -5.51 5.38
CA SER A 218 -10.49 -5.55 5.45
C SER A 218 -9.86 -4.27 4.90
N ILE A 219 -10.38 -3.78 3.77
CA ILE A 219 -9.93 -2.51 3.19
C ILE A 219 -10.33 -1.35 4.10
N ALA A 220 -11.54 -1.32 4.65
CA ALA A 220 -12.00 -0.28 5.57
C ALA A 220 -11.18 -0.23 6.87
N ALA A 221 -10.72 -1.38 7.37
CA ALA A 221 -9.81 -1.42 8.51
C ALA A 221 -8.48 -0.73 8.17
N TRP A 222 -7.91 -1.02 7.00
CA TRP A 222 -6.66 -0.38 6.56
C TRP A 222 -6.85 1.12 6.30
N THR A 223 -7.91 1.54 5.62
CA THR A 223 -8.18 2.97 5.42
C THR A 223 -8.39 3.70 6.74
N GLY A 224 -8.95 3.03 7.75
CA GLY A 224 -9.03 3.55 9.11
C GLY A 224 -7.69 3.69 9.83
N LEU A 225 -6.67 2.87 9.50
CA LEU A 225 -5.31 3.08 9.98
C LEU A 225 -4.64 4.26 9.28
N VAL A 226 -4.80 4.37 7.95
CA VAL A 226 -4.16 5.42 7.14
C VAL A 226 -4.75 6.80 7.43
N THR A 227 -6.06 6.88 7.71
CA THR A 227 -6.75 8.16 7.95
C THR A 227 -7.01 8.46 9.42
N GLY A 228 -6.74 7.50 10.29
CA GLY A 228 -6.96 7.60 11.72
C GLY A 228 -5.93 8.48 12.42
N GLU A 229 -6.33 9.00 13.57
CA GLU A 229 -5.40 9.63 14.50
C GLU A 229 -4.46 8.59 15.13
N ARG A 230 -3.34 9.07 15.68
CA ARG A 230 -2.40 8.21 16.40
C ARG A 230 -3.14 7.47 17.53
N GLY A 231 -2.92 6.17 17.64
CA GLY A 231 -3.58 5.34 18.65
C GLY A 231 -4.83 4.59 18.17
N VAL A 232 -5.37 4.91 16.98
CA VAL A 232 -6.47 4.14 16.39
C VAL A 232 -6.01 2.70 16.12
N ARG A 233 -6.73 1.72 16.67
CA ARG A 233 -6.39 0.29 16.56
C ARG A 233 -7.29 -0.45 15.58
N ARG A 234 -6.70 -1.32 14.76
CA ARG A 234 -7.44 -2.21 13.84
C ARG A 234 -6.81 -3.60 13.84
N ALA A 235 -7.66 -4.62 13.93
CA ALA A 235 -7.25 -6.00 13.76
C ALA A 235 -7.05 -6.27 12.26
N LEU A 236 -5.79 -6.44 11.87
CA LEU A 236 -5.39 -6.84 10.52
C LEU A 236 -4.19 -7.76 10.67
N PRO A 237 -4.17 -8.90 9.97
CA PRO A 237 -2.97 -9.69 9.93
C PRO A 237 -1.85 -8.88 9.25
N ALA A 238 -0.59 -9.14 9.58
CA ALA A 238 0.54 -8.42 9.03
C ALA A 238 1.68 -9.37 8.65
N VAL A 239 2.45 -9.01 7.63
CA VAL A 239 3.77 -9.59 7.38
C VAL A 239 4.83 -8.62 7.88
N LEU A 240 5.97 -9.16 8.30
CA LEU A 240 7.10 -8.40 8.78
C LEU A 240 8.24 -8.52 7.77
N PRO A 241 8.59 -7.44 7.06
CA PRO A 241 9.78 -7.43 6.23
C PRO A 241 11.01 -7.85 7.03
N GLY A 242 11.86 -8.66 6.43
CA GLY A 242 13.00 -9.33 7.06
C GLY A 242 12.68 -10.75 7.58
N THR A 243 11.41 -11.17 7.55
CA THR A 243 10.97 -12.51 7.96
C THR A 243 10.37 -13.34 6.82
N LEU A 244 10.27 -12.78 5.61
CA LEU A 244 9.75 -13.54 4.47
C LEU A 244 10.80 -14.50 3.91
N ALA A 245 12.08 -14.10 3.90
CA ALA A 245 13.19 -14.96 3.47
C ALA A 245 13.41 -16.19 4.37
N THR A 246 12.89 -16.19 5.60
CA THR A 246 12.88 -17.37 6.48
C THR A 246 11.65 -18.25 6.28
N GLY A 247 10.74 -17.83 5.38
CA GLY A 247 9.54 -18.57 5.01
C GLY A 247 9.82 -19.78 4.13
N VAL A 248 8.85 -20.69 4.06
CA VAL A 248 8.90 -21.86 3.19
C VAL A 248 8.25 -21.50 1.84
N PRO A 249 8.89 -21.81 0.70
CA PRO A 249 8.27 -21.62 -0.60
C PRO A 249 6.93 -22.35 -0.71
N ALA A 250 5.99 -21.78 -1.47
CA ALA A 250 4.67 -22.37 -1.72
C ALA A 250 4.75 -23.87 -2.09
N PRO A 251 4.15 -24.78 -1.29
CA PRO A 251 4.24 -26.20 -1.52
C PRO A 251 3.65 -26.62 -2.88
N GLY A 252 4.34 -27.51 -3.59
CA GLY A 252 3.82 -28.15 -4.81
C GLY A 252 3.98 -27.34 -6.10
N LEU A 253 4.39 -26.07 -6.03
CA LEU A 253 4.85 -25.34 -7.20
C LEU A 253 6.34 -25.61 -7.38
N ARG A 254 6.74 -26.09 -8.56
CA ARG A 254 8.17 -26.11 -8.93
C ARG A 254 8.50 -24.79 -9.58
N ALA A 255 9.63 -24.19 -9.22
CA ALA A 255 10.16 -23.07 -9.98
C ALA A 255 10.25 -23.51 -11.46
N PRO A 256 9.70 -22.74 -12.42
CA PRO A 256 9.87 -23.06 -13.83
C PRO A 256 11.38 -23.18 -14.09
N ARG A 257 11.78 -24.24 -14.79
CA ARG A 257 13.18 -24.39 -15.20
C ARG A 257 13.50 -23.18 -16.08
N SER A 258 14.49 -22.39 -15.66
CA SER A 258 15.01 -21.30 -16.49
C SER A 258 15.37 -21.88 -17.87
N PRO A 259 15.06 -21.18 -18.98
CA PRO A 259 15.51 -21.57 -20.30
C PRO A 259 17.03 -21.57 -20.41
#